data_AF-A0AAW5ZZI5-F1
#
_entry.id   AF-A0AAW5ZZI5-F1
#
_cell.length_a   1.000
_cell.length_b   1.000
_cell.length_c   1.000
_cell.angle_alpha   90.00
_cell.angle_beta   90.00
_cell.angle_gamma   90.00
#
_symmetry.space_group_name_H-M   'P 1'
#
loop_
_entity.id
_entity.type
_entity.pdbx_description
1 polymer ?
#
loop_
_entity_poly.entity_id
_entity_poly.type
_entity_poly.pdbx_seq_one_letter_code
_entity_poly.pdbx_strand_id
1 'polypeptide(L)' 'MNGNDKKGRAERLYAQARDALNRHEDPFSRPWAKSMRMSQDDMSLLMDMMSARLAYADRLVHDGKEPR' A
#
# COMPACT_ATOMS: atom_id res chain seq x y z
N MET A 1 12.87 -13.48 15.50
CA MET A 1 12.82 -12.32 14.59
C MET A 1 11.88 -11.27 15.19
N ASN A 2 12.36 -10.04 15.35
CA ASN A 2 11.77 -9.00 16.20
C ASN A 2 10.56 -8.34 15.51
N GLY A 3 9.43 -8.19 16.21
CA GLY A 3 8.19 -7.63 15.65
C GLY A 3 8.32 -6.16 15.22
N ASN A 4 9.31 -5.44 15.73
CA ASN A 4 9.59 -4.04 15.40
C ASN A 4 10.16 -3.87 13.98
N ASP A 5 10.95 -4.83 13.51
CA ASP A 5 11.57 -4.78 12.17
C ASP A 5 10.53 -4.93 11.06
N LYS A 6 9.47 -5.70 11.33
CA LYS A 6 8.36 -5.92 10.40
C LYS A 6 7.46 -4.69 10.27
N LYS A 7 7.14 -4.02 11.39
CA LYS A 7 6.35 -2.77 11.38
C LYS A 7 7.07 -1.67 10.60
N GLY A 8 8.35 -1.44 10.92
CA GLY A 8 9.14 -0.44 10.19
C GLY A 8 9.32 -0.78 8.70
N ARG A 9 9.35 -2.06 8.34
CA ARG A 9 9.40 -2.49 6.93
C ARG A 9 8.09 -2.20 6.19
N ALA A 10 6.95 -2.52 6.79
CA ALA A 10 5.63 -2.29 6.21
C ALA A 10 5.38 -0.80 5.93
N GLU A 11 5.73 0.06 6.90
CA GLU A 11 5.62 1.52 6.75
C GLU A 11 6.49 2.06 5.61
N ARG A 12 7.72 1.55 5.47
CA ARG A 12 8.61 1.95 4.36
C ARG A 12 8.08 1.51 3.02
N LEU A 13 7.59 0.28 2.89
CA LEU A 13 6.98 -0.23 1.66
C LEU A 13 5.78 0.61 1.24
N TYR A 14 4.90 0.93 2.20
CA TYR A 14 3.75 1.79 1.95
C TYR A 14 4.15 3.20 1.52
N ALA A 15 5.15 3.81 2.18
CA ALA A 15 5.64 5.14 1.81
C ALA A 15 6.20 5.18 0.39
N GLN A 16 6.96 4.15 -0.01
CA GLN A 16 7.52 4.01 -1.35
C GLN A 16 6.43 3.79 -2.41
N ALA A 17 5.43 2.96 -2.12
CA ALA A 17 4.30 2.76 -3.02
C ALA A 17 3.48 4.04 -3.22
N ARG A 18 3.26 4.82 -2.15
CA ARG A 18 2.60 6.12 -2.24
C ARG A 18 3.39 7.09 -3.11
N ASP A 19 4.71 7.12 -2.96
CA ASP A 19 5.58 7.97 -3.79
C ASP A 19 5.57 7.55 -5.27
N ALA A 20 5.57 6.25 -5.56
CA ALA A 20 5.42 5.72 -6.91
C ALA A 20 4.09 6.18 -7.54
N LEU A 21 2.98 6.08 -6.80
CA LEU A 21 1.66 6.55 -7.27
C LEU A 21 1.65 8.06 -7.55
N ASN A 22 2.31 8.87 -6.71
CA ASN A 22 2.45 10.32 -6.95
C ASN A 22 3.26 10.63 -8.21
N ARG A 23 4.14 9.72 -8.63
CA ARG A 23 4.93 9.80 -9.88
C ARG A 23 4.22 9.15 -11.08
N HIS A 24 2.96 8.73 -10.92
CA HIS A 24 2.21 7.97 -11.93
C HIS A 24 2.85 6.62 -12.31
N GLU A 25 3.62 6.03 -11.40
CA GLU A 25 4.16 4.68 -11.53
C GLU A 25 3.22 3.66 -10.86
N ASP A 26 3.15 2.44 -11.39
CA ASP A 26 2.37 1.34 -10.81
C ASP A 26 3.22 0.53 -9.80
N PRO A 27 2.98 0.67 -8.48
CA PRO A 27 3.71 -0.06 -7.43
C PRO A 27 3.35 -1.55 -7.38
N PHE A 28 2.37 -2.01 -8.17
CA PHE A 28 2.00 -3.42 -8.29
C PHE A 28 2.49 -4.06 -9.59
N SER A 29 3.23 -3.31 -10.40
CA SER A 29 3.79 -3.82 -11.63
C SER A 29 4.99 -4.73 -11.38
N ARG A 30 5.17 -5.76 -12.23
CA ARG A 30 6.35 -6.62 -12.19
C ARG A 30 7.68 -5.86 -12.29
N PRO A 31 7.83 -4.83 -13.15
CA PRO A 31 9.05 -4.01 -13.21
C PRO A 31 9.38 -3.30 -11.90
N TRP A 32 8.36 -2.75 -11.23
CA TRP A 32 8.56 -2.04 -9.95
C TRP A 32 8.93 -3.01 -8.83
N ALA A 33 8.24 -4.14 -8.72
CA ALA A 33 8.60 -5.18 -7.76
C ALA A 33 10.05 -5.67 -7.98
N LYS A 34 10.50 -5.77 -9.23
CA LYS A 34 11.88 -6.14 -9.57
C LYS A 34 12.89 -5.04 -9.20
N SER A 35 12.60 -3.76 -9.46
CA SER A 35 13.50 -2.65 -9.11
C SER A 35 13.68 -2.52 -7.59
N MET A 36 12.62 -2.80 -6.83
CA MET A 36 12.60 -2.76 -5.37
C MET A 36 13.14 -4.03 -4.71
N ARG A 37 13.54 -5.04 -5.51
CA ARG A 37 13.94 -6.39 -5.03
C ARG A 37 12.91 -6.98 -4.07
N MET A 38 11.63 -6.75 -4.37
CA MET A 38 10.52 -7.05 -3.49
C MET A 38 10.22 -8.56 -3.52
N SER A 39 10.03 -9.17 -2.34
CA SER A 39 9.58 -10.56 -2.26
C SER A 39 8.09 -10.67 -2.58
N GLN A 40 7.59 -11.89 -2.85
CA GLN A 40 6.15 -12.09 -2.96
C GLN A 40 5.40 -11.75 -1.68
N ASP A 41 5.97 -12.07 -0.50
CA ASP A 41 5.35 -11.72 0.78
C ASP A 41 5.21 -10.20 0.98
N ASP A 42 6.21 -9.43 0.56
CA ASP A 42 6.16 -7.96 0.61
C ASP A 42 5.11 -7.40 -0.34
N MET A 43 4.96 -8.01 -1.53
CA MET A 43 3.93 -7.65 -2.49
C MET A 43 2.53 -7.90 -1.95
N SER A 44 2.30 -9.07 -1.36
CA SER A 44 1.03 -9.42 -0.73
C SER A 44 0.72 -8.48 0.42
N LEU A 45 1.70 -8.20 1.29
CA LEU A 45 1.55 -7.26 2.39
C LEU A 45 1.20 -5.84 1.90
N LEU A 46 1.88 -5.37 0.84
CA LEU A 46 1.60 -4.06 0.25
C LEU A 46 0.18 -3.99 -0.34
N MET A 47 -0.24 -5.03 -1.05
CA MET A 47 -1.59 -5.17 -1.59
C MET A 47 -2.65 -5.12 -0.48
N ASP A 48 -2.44 -5.86 0.61
CA ASP A 48 -3.37 -5.87 1.75
C ASP A 48 -3.49 -4.48 2.39
N MET A 49 -2.35 -3.81 2.62
CA MET A 49 -2.33 -2.47 3.22
C MET A 49 -3.03 -1.43 2.34
N MET A 50 -2.75 -1.45 1.04
CA MET A 50 -3.35 -0.50 0.08
C MET A 50 -4.84 -0.77 -0.11
N SER A 51 -5.25 -2.03 -0.17
CA SER A 51 -6.66 -2.42 -0.24
C SER A 51 -7.44 -1.98 1.01
N ALA A 52 -6.87 -2.19 2.20
CA ALA A 52 -7.46 -1.72 3.45
C ALA A 52 -7.59 -0.18 3.49
N ARG A 53 -6.57 0.53 2.99
CA ARG A 53 -6.57 2.00 2.89
C ARG A 53 -7.66 2.50 1.94
N LEU A 54 -7.82 1.84 0.78
CA LEU A 54 -8.84 2.17 -0.21
C LEU A 54 -10.24 1.89 0.33
N ALA A 55 -10.48 0.72 0.93
CA ALA A 55 -11.76 0.38 1.54
C ALA A 55 -12.15 1.36 2.66
N TYR A 56 -11.18 1.83 3.45
CA TYR A 56 -11.42 2.85 4.46
C TYR A 56 -11.75 4.22 3.84
N ALA A 57 -11.02 4.63 2.80
CA ALA A 57 -11.30 5.89 2.10
C ALA A 57 -12.67 5.85 1.40
N ASP A 58 -13.03 4.72 0.80
CA ASP A 58 -14.33 4.47 0.18
C ASP A 58 -15.46 4.68 1.20
N ARG A 59 -15.37 4.03 2.37
CA ARG A 59 -16.31 4.26 3.48
C ARG A 59 -16.39 5.73 3.89
N LEU A 60 -15.26 6.44 4.04
CA LEU A 60 -15.29 7.86 4.39
C LEU A 60 -16.01 8.74 3.35
N VAL A 61 -15.87 8.42 2.06
CA VAL A 61 -16.52 9.16 0.97
C VAL A 61 -18.01 8.85 0.90
N HIS A 62 -18.41 7.61 1.19
CA HIS A 62 -19.79 7.14 1.11
C HIS A 62 -20.59 7.41 2.39
N ASP A 63 -20.01 7.20 3.57
CA ASP A 63 -20.65 7.47 4.86
C ASP A 63 -20.72 8.98 5.17
N GLY A 64 -19.88 9.80 4.52
CA GLY A 64 -19.96 11.27 4.57
C GLY A 64 -21.05 11.87 3.66
N LYS A 65 -21.75 11.04 2.87
CA LYS A 65 -22.87 11.43 2.01
C LYS A 65 -24.14 10.75 2.50
N GLU A 66 -24.66 11.16 3.65
CA GLU A 66 -26.08 10.92 3.93
C GLU A 66 -26.92 11.65 2.87
N PRO A 67 -27.86 10.98 2.18
CA PRO A 67 -28.91 11.68 1.47
C PRO A 67 -29.81 12.34 2.53
N ARG A 68 -29.96 13.65 2.43
CA ARG A 68 -31.09 14.34 3.07
C ARG A 68 -32.40 13.94 2.39
#